data_AF-A0A945CH14-F1
#
_entry.id   AF-A0A945CH14-F1
#
_cell.length_a   1.000
_cell.length_b   1.000
_cell.length_c   1.000
_cell.angle_alpha   90.00
_cell.angle_beta   90.00
_cell.angle_gamma   90.00
#
_symmetry.space_group_name_H-M   'P 1'
#
loop_
_entity.id
_entity.type
_entity.pdbx_description
1 polymer ?
#
loop_
_entity_poly.entity_id
_entity_poly.type
_entity_poly.pdbx_seq_one_letter_code
_entity_poly.pdbx_strand_id
1 'polypeptide(L)'
;AGAPHPAGTEPELRFYLWPSLDLGAHVQVDAILRHVNPLGRPRFAAEAVEFASALAGYTDLDLRLAWRPGRRLELSIVGQNLLDEHRPEFTGFVLDSQPSEIRRVVFGAMRWTF
;
A
#
# COMPACT_ATOMS: atom_id res chain seq x y z
N ALA A 1 21.57 34.65 1.08
CA ALA A 1 20.74 34.04 2.13
C ALA A 1 19.82 33.03 1.46
N GLY A 2 20.11 31.73 1.60
CA GLY A 2 19.28 30.66 1.05
C GLY A 2 18.14 30.37 2.02
N ALA A 3 16.92 30.20 1.50
CA ALA A 3 15.76 29.85 2.30
C ALA A 3 16.00 28.55 3.08
N PRO A 4 15.48 28.42 4.32
CA PRO A 4 15.56 27.16 5.04
C PRO A 4 14.79 26.09 4.26
N HIS A 5 15.48 25.03 3.85
CA HIS A 5 14.81 23.81 3.40
C HIS A 5 13.95 23.27 4.55
N PRO A 6 12.65 22.96 4.34
CA PRO A 6 11.86 22.31 5.36
C PRO A 6 12.51 20.96 5.70
N ALA A 7 12.77 20.74 6.99
CA ALA A 7 13.30 19.50 7.49
C ALA A 7 12.23 18.41 7.34
N GLY A 8 12.37 17.60 6.29
CA GLY A 8 11.51 16.45 5.99
C GLY A 8 12.03 15.58 4.85
N THR A 9 13.20 15.90 4.28
CA THR A 9 13.83 15.16 3.18
C THR A 9 14.80 14.09 3.69
N GLU A 10 14.37 13.25 4.64
CA GLU A 10 15.09 11.99 4.87
C GLU A 10 14.54 10.94 3.89
N PRO A 11 15.41 10.13 3.26
CA PRO A 11 14.97 9.19 2.24
C PRO A 11 14.08 8.13 2.88
N GLU A 12 12.79 8.16 2.56
CA GLU A 12 11.87 7.07 2.85
C GLU A 12 12.39 5.82 2.13
N LEU A 13 12.94 4.88 2.90
CA LEU A 13 13.35 3.60 2.34
C LEU A 13 12.11 2.76 2.11
N ARG A 14 11.70 2.66 0.84
CA ARG A 14 10.58 1.82 0.40
C ARG A 14 11.10 0.54 -0.22
N PHE A 15 10.70 -0.59 0.34
CA PHE A 15 10.98 -1.90 -0.24
C PHE A 15 9.75 -2.43 -0.97
N TYR A 16 9.96 -2.97 -2.16
CA TYR A 16 8.93 -3.65 -2.93
C TYR A 16 9.40 -5.07 -3.24
N LEU A 17 8.59 -6.05 -2.90
CA LEU A 17 8.78 -7.44 -3.33
C LEU A 17 7.58 -7.85 -4.19
N TRP A 18 7.85 -8.28 -5.42
CA TRP A 18 6.82 -8.68 -6.38
C TRP A 18 7.07 -10.10 -6.91
N PRO A 19 6.88 -11.15 -6.09
CA PRO A 19 7.02 -12.52 -6.58
C PRO A 19 5.78 -12.89 -7.40
N SER A 20 6.01 -13.55 -8.53
CA SER A 20 4.97 -14.22 -9.30
C SER A 20 5.36 -15.70 -9.41
N LEU A 21 4.54 -16.56 -8.80
CA LEU A 21 4.83 -17.99 -8.67
C LEU A 21 3.75 -18.79 -9.40
N ASP A 22 4.16 -19.69 -10.30
CA ASP A 22 3.30 -20.75 -10.80
C ASP A 22 3.45 -21.97 -9.87
N LEU A 23 2.38 -22.27 -9.14
CA LEU A 23 2.37 -23.35 -8.14
C LEU A 23 1.97 -24.70 -8.76
N GLY A 24 1.88 -24.80 -10.09
CA GLY A 24 1.29 -25.93 -10.78
C GLY A 24 -0.24 -25.82 -10.84
N ALA A 25 -0.86 -26.73 -11.60
CA ALA A 25 -2.32 -26.73 -11.86
C ALA A 25 -2.86 -25.38 -12.41
N HIS A 26 -1.99 -24.60 -13.07
CA HIS A 26 -2.30 -23.28 -13.60
C HIS A 26 -2.76 -22.27 -12.53
N VAL A 27 -2.20 -22.39 -11.33
CA VAL A 27 -2.41 -21.46 -10.23
C VAL A 27 -1.23 -20.50 -10.17
N GLN A 28 -1.53 -19.20 -10.22
CA GLN A 28 -0.56 -18.13 -10.12
C GLN A 28 -0.82 -17.34 -8.82
N VAL A 29 0.25 -17.06 -8.09
CA VAL A 29 0.23 -16.16 -6.93
C VAL A 29 1.10 -14.95 -7.23
N ASP A 30 0.53 -13.77 -7.08
CA ASP A 30 1.25 -12.50 -7.10
C ASP A 30 1.12 -11.83 -5.73
N ALA A 31 2.21 -11.24 -5.24
CA ALA A 31 2.20 -10.47 -3.99
C ALA A 31 2.88 -9.13 -4.16
N ILE A 32 2.41 -8.08 -3.52
CA ILE A 32 3.14 -6.82 -3.38
C ILE A 32 3.27 -6.56 -1.89
N LEU A 33 4.49 -6.70 -1.37
CA LEU A 33 4.82 -6.29 -0.01
C LEU A 33 5.51 -4.93 -0.06
N ARG A 34 4.98 -3.97 0.69
CA ARG A 34 5.56 -2.64 0.85
C ARG A 34 5.84 -2.38 2.32
N HIS A 35 7.07 -1.99 2.64
CA HIS A 35 7.42 -1.51 3.98
C HIS A 35 7.93 -0.07 3.90
N VAL A 36 7.44 0.77 4.81
CA VAL A 36 7.90 2.15 5.00
C VAL A 36 8.37 2.28 6.43
N ASN A 37 9.64 2.68 6.58
CA ASN A 37 10.21 2.90 7.89
C ASN A 37 9.55 4.10 8.59
N PRO A 38 9.46 4.06 9.93
CA PRO A 38 9.12 5.23 10.72
C PRO A 38 10.02 6.41 10.37
N LEU A 39 9.43 7.58 10.13
CA LEU A 39 10.20 8.82 10.10
C LEU A 39 10.76 9.09 11.51
N GLY A 40 11.99 9.62 11.56
CA GLY A 40 12.63 10.01 12.81
C GLY A 40 11.76 10.99 13.62
N ARG A 41 12.02 11.08 14.93
CA ARG A 41 11.21 11.93 15.82
C ARG A 41 11.12 13.36 15.26
N PRO A 42 9.92 13.93 15.15
CA PRO A 42 9.74 15.28 14.63
C PRO A 42 10.43 16.27 15.57
N ARG A 43 11.06 17.30 15.01
CA ARG A 43 11.77 18.32 15.81
C ARG A 43 10.79 19.25 16.53
N PHE A 44 9.55 19.33 16.06
CA PHE A 44 8.49 20.17 16.63
C PHE A 44 7.18 19.39 16.81
N ALA A 45 6.45 19.67 17.90
CA ALA A 45 5.21 18.98 18.24
C ALA A 45 4.06 19.22 17.23
N ALA A 46 4.08 20.36 16.51
CA ALA A 46 3.08 20.67 15.49
C ALA A 46 3.22 19.79 14.23
N GLU A 47 4.45 19.44 13.85
CA GLU A 47 4.73 18.52 12.74
C GLU A 47 4.32 17.08 13.09
N ALA A 48 4.35 16.72 14.38
CA ALA A 48 4.01 15.38 14.84
C ALA A 48 2.54 14.99 14.54
N VAL A 49 1.65 15.97 14.48
CA VAL A 49 0.21 15.73 14.28
C VAL A 49 -0.11 15.51 12.79
N GLU A 50 0.54 16.23 11.87
CA GLU A 50 0.36 16.02 10.42
C GLU A 50 1.03 14.73 9.93
N PHE A 51 2.18 14.35 10.51
CA PHE A 51 2.95 13.19 10.08
C PHE A 51 2.74 11.95 10.95
N ALA A 52 1.73 11.93 11.85
CA ALA A 52 1.56 10.86 12.83
C ALA A 52 1.58 9.44 12.22
N SER A 53 0.98 9.26 11.03
CA SER A 53 1.03 7.99 10.28
C SER A 53 2.39 7.70 9.67
N ALA A 54 3.10 8.72 9.16
CA ALA A 54 4.45 8.59 8.64
C ALA A 54 5.51 8.36 9.74
N LEU A 55 5.27 8.85 10.96
CA LEU A 55 6.10 8.62 12.15
C LEU A 55 5.97 7.22 12.72
N ALA A 56 4.87 6.51 12.45
CA ALA A 56 4.67 5.15 12.94
C ALA A 56 5.37 4.09 12.06
N GLY A 57 5.66 4.42 10.79
CA GLY A 57 6.02 3.42 9.78
C GLY A 57 4.86 2.46 9.52
N TYR A 58 4.90 1.73 8.40
CA TYR A 58 3.83 0.80 8.07
C TYR A 58 4.28 -0.31 7.14
N THR A 59 3.46 -1.37 7.08
CA THR A 59 3.63 -2.47 6.13
C THR A 59 2.31 -2.77 5.45
N ASP A 60 2.31 -2.79 4.12
CA ASP A 60 1.18 -3.23 3.31
C ASP A 60 1.47 -4.53 2.59
N LEU A 61 0.38 -5.26 2.34
CA LEU A 61 0.38 -6.43 1.49
C LEU A 61 -0.84 -6.43 0.59
N ASP A 62 -0.58 -6.52 -0.72
CA ASP A 62 -1.57 -6.90 -1.71
C ASP A 62 -1.26 -8.32 -2.18
N LEU A 63 -2.29 -9.15 -2.33
CA LEU A 63 -2.18 -10.52 -2.82
C LEU A 63 -3.18 -10.78 -3.93
N ARG A 64 -2.75 -11.51 -4.97
CA ARG A 64 -3.62 -12.07 -5.99
C ARG A 64 -3.37 -13.55 -6.14
N LEU A 65 -4.44 -14.33 -6.02
CA LEU A 65 -4.47 -15.74 -6.37
C LEU A 65 -5.30 -15.88 -7.64
N ALA A 66 -4.68 -16.34 -8.72
CA ALA A 66 -5.35 -16.58 -9.99
C ALA A 66 -5.29 -18.06 -10.37
N TRP A 67 -6.37 -18.57 -10.94
CA TRP A 67 -6.47 -19.92 -11.46
C TRP A 67 -6.94 -19.90 -12.91
N ARG A 68 -6.23 -20.62 -13.76
CA ARG A 68 -6.48 -20.72 -15.20
C ARG A 68 -6.81 -22.17 -15.59
N PRO A 69 -8.07 -22.63 -15.44
CA PRO A 69 -8.48 -23.99 -15.81
C PRO A 69 -8.24 -24.32 -17.30
N GLY A 70 -8.08 -23.31 -18.14
CA GLY A 70 -7.74 -23.45 -19.55
C GLY A 70 -7.23 -22.13 -20.13
N ARG A 71 -6.97 -22.12 -21.43
CA ARG A 71 -6.38 -20.95 -22.11
C ARG A 71 -7.32 -19.74 -22.23
N ARG A 72 -8.62 -19.94 -22.02
CA ARG A 72 -9.67 -18.93 -22.27
C ARG A 72 -10.27 -18.31 -21.01
N LEU A 73 -10.06 -18.92 -19.84
CA LEU A 73 -10.68 -18.49 -18.59
C LEU A 73 -9.63 -18.31 -17.51
N GLU A 74 -9.75 -17.22 -16.77
CA GLU A 74 -8.99 -16.96 -15.55
C GLU A 74 -9.96 -16.46 -14.47
N LEU A 75 -9.91 -17.11 -13.32
CA LEU A 75 -10.60 -16.70 -12.11
C LEU A 75 -9.56 -16.20 -11.12
N SER A 76 -9.85 -15.13 -10.39
CA SER A 76 -8.91 -14.62 -9.39
C SER A 76 -9.61 -14.06 -8.17
N ILE A 77 -8.92 -14.16 -7.04
CA ILE A 77 -9.25 -13.48 -5.80
C ILE A 77 -8.11 -12.49 -5.54
N VAL A 78 -8.48 -11.24 -5.32
CA VAL A 78 -7.53 -10.15 -5.05
C VAL A 78 -7.85 -9.57 -3.69
N GLY A 79 -6.83 -9.50 -2.84
CA GLY A 79 -6.87 -8.80 -1.57
C GLY A 79 -5.91 -7.62 -1.59
N GLN A 80 -6.37 -6.45 -1.18
CA GLN A 80 -5.56 -5.25 -1.09
C GLN A 80 -5.53 -4.70 0.34
N ASN A 81 -4.37 -4.17 0.75
CA ASN A 81 -4.10 -3.62 2.07
C ASN A 81 -4.44 -4.62 3.19
N LEU A 82 -3.96 -5.86 3.02
CA LEU A 82 -4.30 -6.98 3.89
C LEU A 82 -3.63 -6.91 5.27
N LEU A 83 -2.53 -6.15 5.41
CA LEU A 83 -1.77 -6.05 6.65
C LEU A 83 -1.96 -4.74 7.41
N ASP A 84 -2.45 -3.69 6.73
CA ASP A 84 -2.68 -2.42 7.40
C ASP A 84 -4.14 -2.34 7.87
N GLU A 85 -4.32 -1.75 9.04
CA GLU A 85 -5.60 -1.56 9.70
C GLU A 85 -5.55 -0.14 10.25
N HIS A 86 -6.14 0.79 9.50
CA HIS A 86 -6.33 2.22 9.84
C HIS A 86 -5.18 3.16 9.46
N ARG A 87 -5.22 3.63 8.20
CA ARG A 87 -4.50 4.83 7.75
C ARG A 87 -5.45 5.98 7.43
N PRO A 88 -5.43 7.08 8.19
CA PRO A 88 -5.92 8.36 7.69
C PRO A 88 -4.89 8.88 6.67
N GLU A 89 -5.22 8.88 5.38
CA GLU A 89 -4.48 9.70 4.43
C GLU A 89 -4.93 11.14 4.58
N PHE A 90 -4.18 11.93 5.35
CA PHE A 90 -4.36 13.38 5.38
C PHE A 90 -3.89 13.96 4.05
N THR A 91 -4.82 14.13 3.11
CA THR A 91 -4.63 15.07 2.00
C THR A 91 -4.85 16.46 2.58
N GLY A 92 -3.77 17.13 2.99
CA GLY A 92 -3.83 18.53 3.38
C GLY A 92 -4.43 19.35 2.25
N PHE A 93 -5.58 19.98 2.50
CA PHE A 93 -5.70 21.44 2.66
C PHE A 93 -7.12 21.74 3.18
N VAL A 94 -7.17 22.58 4.21
CA VAL A 94 -8.29 23.41 4.68
C VAL A 94 -9.57 23.29 3.84
N LEU A 95 -10.60 22.70 4.44
CA LEU A 95 -12.03 22.57 4.06
C LEU A 95 -12.45 21.09 3.94
N ASP A 96 -12.87 20.52 5.07
CA ASP A 96 -13.82 19.39 5.16
C ASP A 96 -13.51 18.14 4.32
N SER A 97 -12.22 17.79 4.17
CA SER A 97 -11.84 16.50 3.62
C SER A 97 -12.03 15.42 4.69
N GLN A 98 -13.10 14.64 4.55
CA GLN A 98 -13.22 13.40 5.31
C GLN A 98 -12.00 12.52 5.00
N PRO A 99 -11.31 11.97 6.02
CA PRO A 99 -10.13 11.15 5.79
C PRO A 99 -10.50 9.95 4.92
N SER A 100 -9.93 9.84 3.71
CA SER A 100 -10.11 8.65 2.88
C SER A 100 -9.17 7.57 3.40
N GLU A 101 -9.72 6.69 4.23
CA GLU A 101 -9.00 5.53 4.71
C GLU A 101 -8.84 4.52 3.57
N ILE A 102 -7.61 4.09 3.28
CA ILE A 102 -7.39 2.96 2.39
C ILE A 102 -7.89 1.72 3.14
N ARG A 103 -9.14 1.33 2.85
CA ARG A 103 -9.81 0.20 3.49
C ARG A 103 -9.27 -1.12 2.92
N ARG A 104 -9.10 -2.11 3.81
CA ARG A 104 -8.89 -3.50 3.43
C ARG A 104 -10.03 -3.97 2.54
N VAL A 105 -9.71 -4.48 1.35
CA VAL A 105 -10.71 -4.93 0.38
C VAL A 105 -10.33 -6.28 -0.20
N VAL A 106 -11.33 -7.14 -0.36
CA VAL A 106 -11.19 -8.44 -1.04
C VAL A 106 -12.29 -8.54 -2.09
N PHE A 107 -11.92 -8.90 -3.32
CA PHE A 107 -12.87 -9.08 -4.40
C PHE A 107 -12.45 -10.21 -5.35
N GLY A 108 -13.44 -10.76 -6.05
CA GLY A 108 -13.23 -11.73 -7.12
C GLY A 108 -13.23 -11.06 -8.48
N ALA A 109 -12.42 -11.55 -9.42
CA ALA A 109 -12.42 -11.12 -10.81
C ALA A 109 -12.37 -12.31 -11.76
N MET A 110 -13.01 -12.17 -12.92
CA MET A 110 -13.04 -13.15 -13.99
C MET A 110 -12.60 -12.50 -15.29
N ARG A 111 -11.69 -13.16 -16.01
CA ARG A 111 -11.25 -12.75 -17.35
C ARG A 111 -11.49 -13.88 -18.35
N TRP A 112 -12.12 -13.54 -19.46
CA TRP A 112 -12.39 -14.46 -20.56
C TRP A 112 -11.77 -13.94 -21.86
N THR A 113 -11.19 -14.84 -22.66
CA THR A 113 -10.60 -14.52 -23.97
C THR A 113 -11.19 -15.42 -25.06
N PHE A 114 -11.59 -14.81 -26.18
CA PHE A 114 -12.26 -15.47 -27.31
C PHE A 114 -11.27 -15.84 -28.42
#